data_AF-A0A3C0B668-F1
#
_entry.id   AF-A0A3C0B668-F1
#
_cell.length_a   1.000
_cell.length_b   1.000
_cell.length_c   1.000
_cell.angle_alpha   90.00
_cell.angle_beta   90.00
_cell.angle_gamma   90.00
#
_symmetry.space_group_name_H-M   'P 1'
#
loop_
_entity.id
_entity.type
_entity.pdbx_description
1 polymer ?
#
loop_
_entity_poly.entity_id
_entity_poly.type
_entity_poly.pdbx_seq_one_letter_code
_entity_poly.pdbx_strand_id
1 'polypeptide(L)'
;MNSSYAASVFYLIMLAAMLLVRVPGIGKILRTFNTLLHESGHVLMAMLLNGTVHEVRFNNDLSGSASTSSNSRFKTTLISFNG
;
A
#
# COMPACT_ATOMS: atom_id res chain seq x y z
N MET A 1 14.93 -3.67 -35.47
CA MET A 1 13.56 -3.15 -35.19
C MET A 1 13.58 -1.66 -35.46
N ASN A 2 12.73 -1.13 -36.35
CA ASN A 2 12.78 0.29 -36.71
C ASN A 2 12.37 1.15 -35.50
N SER A 3 13.15 2.20 -35.23
CA SER A 3 12.97 3.11 -34.09
C SER A 3 11.56 3.70 -34.01
N SER A 4 10.90 3.87 -35.17
CA SER A 4 9.53 4.34 -35.30
C SER A 4 8.50 3.47 -34.58
N TYR A 5 8.64 2.14 -34.61
CA TYR A 5 7.70 1.24 -33.94
C TYR A 5 7.85 1.28 -32.42
N ALA A 6 9.08 1.45 -31.93
CA ALA A 6 9.35 1.56 -30.49
C ALA A 6 8.67 2.81 -29.90
N ALA A 7 8.74 3.94 -30.61
CA ALA A 7 8.05 5.15 -30.21
C ALA A 7 6.51 4.97 -30.19
N SER A 8 5.93 4.38 -31.23
CA SER A 8 4.49 4.11 -31.27
C SER A 8 4.02 3.20 -30.14
N VAL A 9 4.77 2.13 -29.85
CA VAL A 9 4.47 1.21 -28.73
C VAL A 9 4.56 1.94 -27.39
N PHE A 10 5.58 2.79 -27.19
CA PHE A 10 5.71 3.60 -25.97
C PHE A 10 4.49 4.53 -25.75
N TYR A 11 4.07 5.26 -26.79
CA TYR A 11 2.92 6.15 -26.70
C TYR A 11 1.60 5.38 -26.47
N LEU A 12 1.44 4.21 -27.10
CA LEU A 12 0.26 3.36 -26.88
C LEU A 12 0.18 2.82 -25.45
N ILE A 13 1.30 2.36 -24.88
CA ILE A 13 1.36 1.90 -23.49
C ILE A 13 1.06 3.05 -22.52
N MET A 14 1.60 4.24 -22.79
CA MET A 14 1.37 5.41 -21.93
C MET A 14 -0.09 5.88 -21.98
N LEU A 15 -0.71 5.90 -23.17
CA LEU A 15 -2.13 6.20 -23.33
C LEU A 15 -3.00 5.16 -22.60
N ALA A 16 -2.69 3.88 -22.75
CA ALA A 16 -3.39 2.80 -22.08
C ALA A 16 -3.29 2.94 -20.55
N ALA A 17 -2.11 3.27 -20.01
CA ALA A 17 -1.92 3.53 -18.58
C ALA A 17 -2.76 4.72 -18.08
N MET A 18 -2.82 5.82 -18.84
CA MET A 18 -3.62 7.01 -18.49
C MET A 18 -5.13 6.74 -18.50
N LEU A 19 -5.59 5.87 -19.39
CA LEU A 19 -6.99 5.43 -19.46
C LEU A 19 -7.31 4.45 -18.34
N LEU A 20 -6.40 3.52 -18.02
CA LEU A 20 -6.57 2.53 -16.96
C LEU A 20 -6.76 3.20 -15.58
N VAL A 21 -6.03 4.28 -15.30
CA VAL A 21 -6.18 5.06 -14.06
C VAL A 21 -7.56 5.72 -13.93
N ARG A 22 -8.24 6.00 -15.05
CA ARG A 22 -9.59 6.60 -15.07
C ARG A 22 -10.72 5.59 -14.90
N VAL A 23 -10.43 4.29 -14.92
CA VAL A 23 -11.45 3.25 -14.74
C VAL A 23 -11.98 3.32 -13.29
N PRO A 24 -13.27 3.63 -13.09
CA PRO A 24 -13.86 3.64 -11.76
C PRO A 24 -13.84 2.23 -11.17
N GLY A 25 -13.20 2.06 -10.01
CA GLY A 25 -13.04 0.76 -9.34
C GLY A 25 -11.59 0.33 -9.18
N ILE A 26 -10.72 0.59 -10.17
CA ILE A 26 -9.28 0.27 -10.06
C ILE A 26 -8.64 1.10 -8.95
N GLY A 27 -9.00 2.39 -8.84
CA GLY A 27 -8.56 3.24 -7.74
C GLY A 27 -8.98 2.71 -6.37
N LYS A 28 -10.16 2.06 -6.24
CA LYS A 28 -10.60 1.45 -4.98
C LYS A 28 -9.79 0.21 -4.64
N ILE A 29 -9.53 -0.65 -5.62
CA ILE A 29 -8.72 -1.86 -5.44
C ILE A 29 -7.30 -1.48 -5.06
N LEU A 30 -6.67 -0.56 -5.81
CA LEU A 30 -5.32 -0.07 -5.50
C LEU A 30 -5.25 0.60 -4.13
N ARG A 31 -6.27 1.38 -3.76
CA ARG A 31 -6.35 2.00 -2.42
C ARG A 31 -6.52 0.96 -1.31
N THR A 32 -7.31 -0.08 -1.53
CA THR A 32 -7.46 -1.22 -0.61
C THR A 32 -6.13 -1.93 -0.42
N PHE A 33 -5.44 -2.25 -1.52
CA PHE A 33 -4.11 -2.88 -1.49
C PHE A 33 -3.08 -1.99 -0.79
N ASN A 34 -3.10 -0.68 -1.05
CA ASN A 34 -2.22 0.27 -0.38
C ASN A 34 -2.46 0.30 1.13
N THR A 35 -3.72 0.33 1.57
CA THR A 35 -4.08 0.29 2.99
C THR A 35 -3.68 -1.06 3.62
N LEU A 36 -3.87 -2.19 2.92
CA LEU A 36 -3.41 -3.51 3.37
C LEU A 36 -1.90 -3.54 3.60
N LEU A 37 -1.14 -3.04 2.62
CA LEU A 37 0.31 -3.00 2.72
C LEU A 37 0.77 -2.08 3.86
N HIS A 38 0.18 -0.89 3.97
CA HIS A 38 0.45 0.09 5.03
C HIS A 38 0.24 -0.53 6.43
N GLU A 39 -0.90 -1.16 6.66
CA GLU A 39 -1.19 -1.80 7.95
C GLU A 39 -0.36 -3.05 8.21
N SER A 40 -0.10 -3.84 7.17
CA SER A 40 0.74 -5.03 7.28
C SER A 40 2.19 -4.68 7.65
N GLY A 41 2.69 -3.52 7.19
CA GLY A 41 3.98 -2.98 7.60
C GLY A 41 4.03 -2.71 9.10
N HIS A 42 2.99 -2.06 9.66
CA HIS A 42 2.91 -1.79 11.09
C HIS A 42 2.91 -3.09 11.91
N VAL A 43 2.16 -4.09 11.45
CA VAL A 43 2.09 -5.41 12.09
C VAL A 43 3.42 -6.15 12.02
N LEU A 44 4.08 -6.13 10.85
CA LEU A 44 5.36 -6.78 10.63
C LEU A 44 6.45 -6.14 11.48
N MET A 45 6.49 -4.81 11.58
CA MET A 45 7.43 -4.13 12.46
C MET A 45 7.14 -4.38 13.93
N ALA A 46 5.87 -4.46 14.33
CA ALA A 46 5.51 -4.84 15.69
C ALA A 46 6.04 -6.24 16.01
N MET A 47 5.87 -7.21 15.11
CA MET A 47 6.39 -8.57 15.26
C MET A 47 7.92 -8.59 15.35
N LEU A 48 8.63 -7.87 14.47
CA LEU A 48 10.10 -7.77 14.48
C LEU A 48 10.65 -7.11 15.75
N LEU A 49 9.95 -6.10 16.27
CA LEU A 49 10.34 -5.38 17.48
C LEU A 49 9.86 -6.07 18.77
N ASN A 50 9.31 -7.29 18.64
CA ASN A 50 8.78 -8.12 19.71
C ASN A 50 7.61 -7.43 20.48
N GLY A 51 6.87 -6.58 19.77
CA GLY A 51 5.63 -5.95 20.20
C GLY A 51 4.41 -6.83 19.93
N THR A 52 3.40 -6.70 20.77
CA THR A 52 2.13 -7.42 20.69
C THR A 52 1.23 -6.78 19.63
N VAL A 53 0.83 -7.56 18.63
CA VAL A 53 -0.21 -7.16 17.66
C VAL A 53 -1.55 -7.57 18.26
N HIS A 54 -2.43 -6.60 18.55
CA HIS A 54 -3.73 -6.89 19.13
C HIS A 54 -4.77 -7.14 18.05
N GLU A 55 -4.84 -6.28 17.04
CA GLU A 55 -5.89 -6.33 16.04
C GLU A 55 -5.54 -5.52 14.78
N VAL A 56 -5.94 -6.02 13.62
CA VAL A 56 -5.91 -5.30 12.34
C VAL A 56 -7.34 -5.21 11.83
N ARG A 57 -7.89 -4.00 11.73
CA ARG A 57 -9.27 -3.75 11.30
C ARG A 57 -9.27 -3.10 9.93
N PHE A 58 -9.88 -3.79 8.98
CA PHE A 58 -10.18 -3.25 7.66
C PHE A 58 -11.58 -2.69 7.63
N ASN A 59 -11.71 -1.37 7.42
CA ASN A 59 -13.01 -0.71 7.34
C ASN A 59 -13.53 -0.73 5.90
N ASN A 60 -14.85 -0.79 5.72
CA ASN A 60 -15.49 -0.75 4.39
C ASN A 60 -15.28 0.59 3.65
N ASP A 61 -14.70 1.59 4.32
CA ASP A 61 -14.33 2.91 3.77
C ASP A 61 -12.92 2.95 3.16
N LEU A 62 -12.25 1.80 2.95
CA LEU A 62 -10.87 1.68 2.43
C LEU A 62 -9.79 2.15 3.42
N SER A 63 -10.18 2.45 4.65
CA SER A 63 -9.31 2.82 5.77
C SER A 63 -8.94 1.57 6.56
N GLY A 64 -7.80 1.63 7.23
CA GLY A 64 -7.36 0.57 8.10
C GLY A 64 -6.80 1.12 9.40
N SER A 65 -7.04 0.43 10.50
CA SER A 65 -6.34 0.63 11.76
C SER A 65 -5.68 -0.66 12.27
N ALA A 66 -4.36 -0.63 12.47
CA ALA A 66 -3.60 -1.66 13.16
C ALA A 66 -3.29 -1.23 14.61
N SER A 67 -3.81 -1.98 15.58
CA SER A 67 -3.56 -1.77 17.01
C SER A 67 -2.38 -2.64 17.46
N THR A 68 -1.25 -2.01 17.76
CA THR A 68 -0.02 -2.68 18.23
C THR A 68 0.43 -2.06 19.55
N SER A 69 0.81 -2.91 20.51
CA SER A 69 1.28 -2.50 21.83
C SER A 69 2.74 -2.89 21.99
N SER A 70 3.60 -1.92 22.31
CA SER A 70 5.05 -2.11 22.45
C SER A 70 5.57 -1.47 23.73
N ASN A 71 6.51 -2.15 24.39
CA ASN A 71 7.02 -1.80 25.72
C ASN A 71 7.98 -0.60 25.73
N SER A 72 8.26 0.03 24.58
CA SER A 72 9.19 1.17 24.47
C SER A 72 8.74 2.18 23.42
N ARG A 73 8.74 3.48 23.78
CA ARG A 73 8.31 4.58 22.88
C ARG A 73 9.09 4.61 21.58
N PHE A 74 10.37 4.24 21.59
CA PHE A 74 11.21 4.18 20.39
C PHE A 74 10.73 3.10 19.41
N LYS A 75 10.34 1.92 19.94
CA LYS A 75 9.77 0.84 19.14
C LYS A 75 8.41 1.24 18.56
N THR A 76 7.58 1.94 19.34
CA THR A 76 6.30 2.48 18.85
C THR A 76 6.49 3.44 17.69
N THR A 77 7.48 4.34 17.74
CA THR A 77 7.75 5.27 16.63
C THR A 77 8.20 4.53 15.36
N LEU A 78 9.06 3.52 15.49
CA LEU A 78 9.50 2.70 14.36
C LEU A 78 8.33 1.91 13.73
N ILE A 79 7.42 1.42 14.56
CA ILE A 79 6.21 0.74 14.10
C ILE A 79 5.32 1.72 13.34
N SER A 80 5.01 2.90 13.89
CA SER A 80 4.18 3.92 13.23
C SER A 80 4.79 4.52 11.97
N PHE A 81 6.10 4.44 11.77
CA PHE A 81 6.75 4.85 10.52
C PHE A 81 6.74 3.79 9.44
N ASN A 82 6.57 2.52 9.80
CA ASN A 82 6.65 1.39 8.88
C ASN A 82 5.27 1.01 8.37
N GLY A 83 4.55 1.97 7.80
CA GLY A 83 3.30 1.77 7.08
C GLY A 83 3.24 2.76 5.95
#